data_AF-A0AAD9T3U8-F1
#
_entry.id   AF-A0AAD9T3U8-F1
#
_cell.length_a   1.000
_cell.length_b   1.000
_cell.length_c   1.000
_cell.angle_alpha   90.00
_cell.angle_beta   90.00
_cell.angle_gamma   90.00
#
_symmetry.space_group_name_H-M   'P 1'
#
loop_
_entity.id
_entity.type
_entity.pdbx_description
1 polymer ?
#
loop_
_entity_poly.entity_id
_entity_poly.type
_entity_poly.pdbx_seq_one_letter_code
_entity_poly.pdbx_strand_id
1 'polypeptide(L)'
;MTARTPVPGISISLAQLLGWSSGVAEVLPRAVAETGWGGAKSQKLFHKDQDPEETEVSVDLDQIKADLTSPKHLEQHKSSKPSEDLPGLGQYYCIECAKWFESEHSMVTHRKGSTHKRQVKALKAEPYTQKEAEAAIGLRTDNGLRLSAKENTHNVEVEMANS
;
A
#
# COMPACT_ATOMS: atom_id res chain seq x y z
N MET A 1 38.80 19.53 44.36
CA MET A 1 40.00 18.91 43.74
C MET A 1 40.13 17.48 44.27
N THR A 2 39.71 16.49 43.50
CA THR A 2 40.26 15.12 43.50
C THR A 2 39.73 14.42 42.25
N ALA A 3 40.60 14.28 41.25
CA ALA A 3 40.38 13.46 40.08
C ALA A 3 40.41 11.97 40.47
N ARG A 4 39.54 11.15 39.87
CA ARG A 4 39.74 9.70 39.78
C ARG A 4 39.44 9.24 38.36
N THR A 5 40.38 8.46 37.85
CA THR A 5 40.68 8.03 36.49
C THR A 5 39.87 6.80 36.03
N PRO A 6 39.86 6.48 34.72
CA PRO A 6 39.08 5.39 34.14
C PRO A 6 39.77 4.01 34.31
N VAL A 7 38.96 2.94 34.39
CA VAL A 7 39.43 1.55 34.46
C VAL A 7 39.32 0.89 33.07
N PRO A 8 40.41 0.34 32.49
CA PRO A 8 40.38 -0.38 31.22
C PRO A 8 39.96 -1.84 31.37
N GLY A 9 39.40 -2.37 30.28
CA GLY A 9 38.76 -3.69 30.18
C GLY A 9 39.68 -4.90 30.33
N ILE A 10 39.02 -6.04 30.53
CA ILE A 10 39.64 -7.36 30.57
C ILE A 10 38.90 -8.24 29.57
N SER A 11 39.51 -8.38 28.39
CA SER A 11 39.24 -9.43 27.42
C SER A 11 39.99 -10.69 27.84
N ILE A 12 39.28 -11.78 28.13
CA ILE A 12 39.91 -13.11 28.24
C ILE A 12 39.10 -14.07 27.38
N SER A 13 39.64 -14.34 26.19
CA SER A 13 39.27 -15.46 25.34
C SER A 13 39.88 -16.72 25.95
N LEU A 14 39.05 -17.69 26.35
CA LEU A 14 39.50 -18.96 26.94
C LEU A 14 39.37 -20.09 25.90
N ALA A 15 39.96 -19.89 24.72
CA ALA A 15 40.15 -20.93 23.71
C ALA A 15 41.44 -21.71 23.99
N GLN A 16 41.58 -22.27 25.19
CA GLN A 16 42.61 -23.25 25.50
C GLN A 16 42.27 -23.82 26.87
N LEU A 17 41.77 -25.05 26.91
CA LEU A 17 42.18 -26.09 27.85
C LEU A 17 41.34 -27.35 27.55
N LEU A 18 42.06 -28.41 27.13
CA LEU A 18 41.68 -29.83 27.14
C LEU A 18 41.13 -30.46 25.84
N GLY A 19 42.06 -31.01 25.04
CA GLY A 19 42.09 -32.46 24.80
C GLY A 19 41.17 -33.04 23.71
N TRP A 20 41.62 -32.98 22.47
CA TRP A 20 41.06 -33.72 21.34
C TRP A 20 41.56 -35.18 21.39
N SER A 21 40.73 -36.11 21.86
CA SER A 21 40.96 -37.56 21.72
C SER A 21 39.96 -38.14 20.71
N SER A 22 40.51 -38.65 19.63
CA SER A 22 39.86 -39.40 18.57
C SER A 22 39.12 -40.64 19.08
N GLY A 23 37.96 -40.94 18.50
CA GLY A 23 37.55 -42.33 18.29
C GLY A 23 36.22 -42.77 18.90
N VAL A 24 35.26 -42.95 17.99
CA VAL A 24 34.32 -44.08 17.84
C VAL A 24 33.24 -44.39 18.90
N ALA A 25 32.03 -44.50 18.34
CA ALA A 25 30.91 -45.34 18.75
C ALA A 25 30.20 -45.00 20.06
N GLU A 26 28.99 -44.45 19.95
CA GLU A 26 27.79 -45.25 20.26
C GLU A 26 26.54 -44.47 19.85
N VAL A 27 25.75 -45.09 18.98
CA VAL A 27 24.36 -44.73 18.72
C VAL A 27 23.55 -45.18 19.92
N LEU A 28 23.03 -44.23 20.70
CA LEU A 28 21.93 -44.46 21.64
C LEU A 28 20.84 -43.41 21.39
N PRO A 29 19.59 -43.80 21.11
CA PRO A 29 18.50 -42.85 20.95
C PRO A 29 18.11 -42.27 22.31
N ARG A 30 18.30 -40.95 22.49
CA ARG A 30 17.66 -40.22 23.57
C ARG A 30 16.18 -40.04 23.23
N ALA A 31 15.35 -40.72 24.01
CA ALA A 31 13.92 -40.47 24.12
C ALA A 31 13.65 -38.95 24.23
N VAL A 32 12.90 -38.42 23.26
CA VAL A 32 12.27 -37.11 23.37
C VAL A 32 11.13 -37.28 24.37
N ALA A 33 11.37 -36.80 25.60
CA ALA A 33 10.31 -36.60 26.58
C ALA A 33 9.54 -35.34 26.18
N GLU A 34 8.48 -35.51 25.41
CA GLU A 34 7.49 -34.48 25.15
C GLU A 34 6.64 -34.30 26.40
N THR A 35 7.10 -33.45 27.33
CA THR A 35 6.21 -32.89 28.35
C THR A 35 5.18 -32.04 27.63
N GLY A 36 3.97 -32.59 27.54
CA GLY A 36 2.83 -32.00 26.87
C GLY A 36 2.48 -30.60 27.36
N TRP A 37 2.17 -29.74 26.39
CA TRP A 37 1.31 -28.60 26.61
C TRP A 37 -0.10 -29.00 26.14
N GLY A 38 -0.90 -29.45 27.10
CA GLY A 38 -2.33 -29.61 26.92
C GLY A 38 -2.96 -28.29 26.48
N GLY A 39 -3.81 -28.38 25.46
CA GLY A 39 -4.54 -27.24 24.94
C GLY A 39 -5.30 -27.60 23.68
N ALA A 40 -6.15 -28.64 23.74
CA ALA A 40 -7.15 -28.89 22.71
C ALA A 40 -8.17 -27.74 22.71
N LYS A 41 -7.83 -26.63 22.06
CA LYS A 41 -8.77 -25.57 21.74
C LYS A 41 -9.56 -26.08 20.56
N SER A 42 -10.73 -26.64 20.85
CA SER A 42 -11.79 -26.91 19.89
C SER A 42 -11.81 -25.79 18.86
N GLN A 43 -11.39 -26.11 17.64
CA GLN A 43 -11.56 -25.22 16.51
C GLN A 43 -13.07 -25.10 16.30
N LYS A 44 -13.69 -24.11 16.95
CA LYS A 44 -14.94 -23.58 16.43
C LYS A 44 -14.57 -23.00 15.07
N LEU A 45 -14.82 -23.76 14.01
CA LEU A 45 -15.15 -23.18 12.72
C LEU A 45 -16.42 -22.36 12.97
N PHE A 46 -16.26 -21.16 13.48
CA PHE A 46 -17.18 -20.10 13.13
C PHE A 46 -16.97 -19.93 11.63
N HIS A 47 -17.83 -20.56 10.84
CA HIS A 47 -18.22 -19.96 9.57
C HIS A 47 -18.76 -18.60 9.99
N LYS A 48 -17.90 -17.60 9.92
CA LYS A 48 -18.33 -16.22 9.99
C LYS A 48 -19.07 -16.10 8.68
N ASP A 49 -20.39 -16.30 8.76
CA ASP A 49 -21.33 -15.96 7.71
C ASP A 49 -21.14 -14.46 7.49
N GLN A 50 -20.12 -14.16 6.71
CA GLN A 50 -19.81 -12.84 6.26
C GLN A 50 -20.61 -12.79 4.98
N ASP A 51 -21.87 -12.41 5.13
CA ASP A 51 -22.68 -11.97 4.02
C ASP A 51 -21.77 -11.07 3.16
N PRO A 52 -21.62 -11.32 1.84
CA PRO A 52 -20.93 -10.40 0.96
C PRO A 52 -21.82 -9.17 0.78
N GLU A 53 -22.04 -8.43 1.87
CA GLU A 53 -22.58 -7.09 1.87
C GLU A 53 -21.51 -6.21 1.25
N GLU A 54 -21.72 -5.96 -0.04
CA GLU A 54 -21.24 -4.84 -0.83
C GLU A 54 -19.97 -4.19 -0.28
N THR A 55 -18.83 -4.66 -0.76
CA THR A 55 -17.52 -4.07 -0.44
C THR A 55 -17.62 -2.57 -0.60
N GLU A 56 -17.55 -1.84 0.50
CA GLU A 56 -17.47 -0.40 0.53
C GLU A 56 -16.28 0.03 -0.34
N VAL A 57 -16.57 0.43 -1.59
CA VAL A 57 -15.56 0.76 -2.58
C VAL A 57 -14.87 2.04 -2.15
N SER A 58 -13.64 1.90 -1.66
CA SER A 58 -12.79 3.05 -1.36
C SER A 58 -12.43 3.79 -2.64
N VAL A 59 -12.55 5.11 -2.63
CA VAL A 59 -12.19 5.95 -3.79
C VAL A 59 -10.70 5.78 -4.13
N ASP A 60 -10.42 5.52 -5.41
CA ASP A 60 -9.07 5.32 -5.91
C ASP A 60 -8.20 6.57 -5.78
N LEU A 61 -6.90 6.36 -5.56
CA LEU A 61 -5.91 7.43 -5.38
C LEU A 61 -5.83 8.36 -6.60
N ASP A 62 -6.01 7.81 -7.80
CA ASP A 62 -5.91 8.56 -9.06
C ASP A 62 -7.10 9.50 -9.26
N GLN A 63 -8.29 9.07 -8.85
CA GLN A 63 -9.48 9.91 -8.83
C GLN A 63 -9.30 11.10 -7.88
N ILE A 64 -8.78 10.85 -6.66
CA ILE A 64 -8.51 11.90 -5.68
C ILE A 64 -7.49 12.91 -6.22
N LYS A 65 -6.46 12.45 -6.96
CA LYS A 65 -5.49 13.34 -7.61
C LYS A 65 -6.13 14.21 -8.68
N ALA A 66 -7.05 13.67 -9.48
CA ALA A 66 -7.80 14.44 -10.47
C ALA A 66 -8.67 15.52 -9.81
N ASP A 67 -9.31 15.19 -8.69
CA ASP A 67 -10.13 16.12 -7.90
C ASP A 67 -9.28 17.23 -7.24
N LEU A 68 -8.06 16.91 -6.81
CA LEU A 68 -7.11 17.91 -6.28
C LEU A 68 -6.56 18.83 -7.37
N THR A 69 -6.38 18.32 -8.59
CA THR A 69 -5.82 19.09 -9.71
C THR A 69 -6.86 20.02 -10.32
N SER A 70 -8.13 19.60 -10.36
CA SER A 70 -9.20 20.33 -11.04
C SER A 70 -10.33 20.71 -10.08
N PRO A 71 -10.57 22.01 -9.83
CA PRO A 71 -11.64 22.45 -8.92
C PRO A 71 -13.03 22.07 -9.45
N LYS A 72 -13.18 21.95 -10.78
CA LYS A 72 -14.44 21.52 -11.41
C LYS A 72 -14.83 20.10 -11.04
N HIS A 73 -13.88 19.16 -10.97
CA HIS A 73 -14.19 17.77 -10.60
C HIS A 73 -14.61 17.69 -9.13
N LEU A 74 -13.95 18.45 -8.27
CA LEU A 74 -14.28 18.54 -6.85
C LEU A 74 -15.74 19.02 -6.67
N GLU A 75 -16.12 20.11 -7.34
CA GLU A 75 -17.50 20.63 -7.29
C GLU A 75 -18.51 19.60 -7.81
N GLN A 76 -18.22 18.95 -8.94
CA GLN A 76 -19.07 17.90 -9.49
C GLN A 76 -19.24 16.73 -8.51
N HIS A 77 -18.16 16.25 -7.90
CA HIS A 77 -18.20 15.17 -6.92
C HIS A 77 -18.96 15.55 -5.65
N LYS A 78 -18.91 16.82 -5.22
CA LYS A 78 -19.73 17.29 -4.08
C LYS A 78 -21.20 17.43 -4.46
N SER A 79 -21.49 17.92 -5.66
CA SER A 79 -22.87 18.13 -6.13
C SER A 79 -23.61 16.83 -6.47
N SER A 80 -22.87 15.76 -6.81
CA SER A 80 -23.48 14.47 -7.14
C SER A 80 -24.13 13.79 -5.94
N LYS A 81 -23.75 14.20 -4.72
CA LYS A 81 -24.27 13.67 -3.46
C LYS A 81 -25.20 14.72 -2.82
N PRO A 82 -26.49 14.42 -2.60
CA PRO A 82 -27.38 15.35 -1.92
C PRO A 82 -26.92 15.57 -0.48
N SER A 83 -26.99 16.81 0.00
CA SER A 83 -26.52 17.17 1.36
C SER A 83 -27.29 16.46 2.47
N GLU A 84 -28.55 16.09 2.22
CA GLU A 84 -29.46 15.41 3.15
C GLU A 84 -28.95 14.01 3.56
N ASP A 85 -28.32 13.29 2.61
CA ASP A 85 -27.86 11.90 2.81
C ASP A 85 -26.43 11.82 3.37
N LEU A 86 -25.75 12.96 3.49
CA LEU A 86 -24.36 13.05 3.93
C LEU A 86 -24.26 13.35 5.43
N PRO A 87 -23.29 12.74 6.13
CA PRO A 87 -23.05 13.07 7.53
C PRO A 87 -22.65 14.55 7.65
N GLY A 88 -23.17 15.24 8.67
CA GLY A 88 -22.92 16.66 8.89
C GLY A 88 -23.45 17.56 7.77
N LEU A 89 -24.50 17.14 7.05
CA LEU A 89 -25.12 17.87 5.93
C LEU A 89 -24.13 18.22 4.80
N GLY A 90 -23.08 17.39 4.63
CA GLY A 90 -22.04 17.61 3.62
C GLY A 90 -21.17 18.85 3.90
N GLN A 91 -21.09 19.35 5.13
CA GLN A 91 -20.25 20.51 5.43
C GLN A 91 -18.78 20.15 5.66
N TYR A 92 -18.52 19.02 6.32
CA TYR A 92 -17.16 18.64 6.73
C TYR A 92 -16.61 17.54 5.83
N TYR A 93 -15.79 17.92 4.84
CA TYR A 93 -15.21 17.00 3.87
C TYR A 93 -13.68 17.04 3.87
N CYS A 94 -13.06 15.87 3.92
CA CYS A 94 -11.63 15.71 3.67
C CYS A 94 -11.42 15.22 2.23
N ILE A 95 -10.83 16.07 1.39
CA ILE A 95 -10.60 15.78 -0.03
C ILE A 95 -9.59 14.64 -0.19
N GLU A 96 -8.50 14.65 0.59
CA GLU A 96 -7.39 13.70 0.46
C GLU A 96 -7.79 12.26 0.83
N CYS A 97 -8.76 12.10 1.73
CA CYS A 97 -9.28 10.79 2.14
C CYS A 97 -10.66 10.49 1.55
N ALA A 98 -11.19 11.38 0.70
CA ALA A 98 -12.54 11.34 0.16
C ALA A 98 -13.65 11.01 1.18
N LYS A 99 -13.53 11.51 2.42
CA LYS A 99 -14.40 11.15 3.55
C LYS A 99 -15.18 12.33 4.10
N TRP A 100 -16.46 12.10 4.38
CA TRP A 100 -17.36 13.03 5.06
C TRP A 100 -17.36 12.81 6.56
N PHE A 101 -17.53 13.90 7.31
CA PHE A 101 -17.52 13.93 8.77
C PHE A 101 -18.78 14.62 9.30
N GLU A 102 -19.21 14.24 10.49
CA GLU A 102 -20.38 14.81 11.16
C GLU A 102 -20.11 16.22 11.75
N SER A 103 -18.87 16.51 12.13
CA SER A 103 -18.51 17.69 12.91
C SER A 103 -17.14 18.27 12.52
N GLU A 104 -16.90 19.55 12.84
CA GLU A 104 -15.59 20.16 12.61
C GLU A 104 -14.49 19.47 13.43
N HIS A 105 -14.78 19.12 14.69
CA HIS A 105 -13.81 18.50 15.58
C HIS A 105 -13.33 17.14 15.05
N SER A 106 -14.24 16.31 14.53
CA SER A 106 -13.89 15.01 13.94
C SER A 106 -13.03 15.17 12.68
N MET A 107 -13.26 16.21 11.87
CA MET A 107 -12.44 16.52 10.70
C MET A 107 -11.04 17.03 11.08
N VAL A 108 -10.94 17.91 12.08
CA VAL A 108 -9.65 18.43 12.57
C VAL A 108 -8.80 17.33 13.21
N THR A 109 -9.42 16.44 14.00
CA THR A 109 -8.72 15.30 14.61
C THR A 109 -8.30 14.28 13.55
N HIS A 110 -9.15 14.00 12.55
CA HIS A 110 -8.80 13.16 11.40
C HIS A 110 -7.54 13.66 10.67
N ARG A 111 -7.46 14.97 10.36
CA ARG A 111 -6.29 15.58 9.70
C ARG A 111 -4.99 15.40 10.49
N LYS A 112 -5.06 15.36 11.82
CA LYS A 112 -3.90 15.11 12.69
C LYS A 112 -3.52 13.63 12.78
N GLY A 113 -4.44 12.73 12.43
CA GLY A 113 -4.31 11.28 12.50
C GLY A 113 -3.24 10.71 11.56
N SER A 114 -2.79 9.49 11.89
CA SER A 114 -1.75 8.80 11.12
C SER A 114 -2.24 8.30 9.76
N THR A 115 -3.51 7.91 9.66
CA THR A 115 -4.14 7.44 8.42
C THR A 115 -4.14 8.52 7.35
N HIS A 116 -4.60 9.71 7.71
CA HIS A 116 -4.56 10.89 6.85
C HIS A 116 -3.13 11.24 6.42
N LYS A 117 -2.19 11.29 7.37
CA LYS A 117 -0.77 11.56 7.05
C LYS A 117 -0.16 10.52 6.10
N ARG A 118 -0.55 9.25 6.20
CA ARG A 118 -0.12 8.21 5.25
C ARG A 118 -0.73 8.44 3.87
N GLN A 119 -2.01 8.79 3.82
CA GLN A 119 -2.71 9.13 2.57
C GLN A 119 -2.05 10.29 1.84
N VAL A 120 -1.75 11.38 2.53
CA VAL A 120 -1.06 12.55 1.95
C VAL A 120 0.30 12.18 1.38
N LYS A 121 1.03 11.26 2.01
CA LYS A 121 2.30 10.77 1.48
C LYS A 121 2.10 9.93 0.22
N ALA A 122 1.08 9.08 0.18
CA ALA A 122 0.74 8.29 -1.01
C ALA A 122 0.29 9.19 -2.18
N LEU A 123 -0.47 10.25 -1.92
CA LEU A 123 -0.87 11.22 -2.94
C LEU A 123 0.31 12.01 -3.53
N LYS A 124 1.37 12.20 -2.75
CA LYS A 124 2.61 12.83 -3.24
C LYS A 124 3.48 11.90 -4.08
N ALA A 125 3.35 10.58 -3.89
CA ALA A 125 4.05 9.62 -4.73
C ALA A 125 3.45 9.61 -6.14
N GLU A 126 4.27 9.36 -7.16
CA GLU A 126 3.80 9.18 -8.52
C GLU A 126 2.75 8.05 -8.56
N PRO A 127 1.59 8.24 -9.19
CA PRO A 127 0.58 7.20 -9.27
C PRO A 127 1.12 6.02 -10.07
N TYR A 128 0.90 4.81 -9.55
CA TYR A 128 1.25 3.59 -10.28
C TYR A 128 0.36 3.50 -11.52
N THR A 129 0.94 3.71 -12.70
CA THR A 129 0.15 3.68 -13.94
C THR A 129 0.26 2.32 -14.61
N GLN A 130 -0.79 1.93 -15.33
CA GLN A 130 -0.79 0.70 -16.11
C GLN A 130 0.41 0.62 -17.09
N LYS A 131 0.84 1.78 -17.63
CA LYS A 131 2.02 1.84 -18.51
C LYS A 131 3.32 1.44 -17.81
N GLU A 132 3.46 1.76 -16.54
CA GLU A 132 4.60 1.34 -15.72
C GLU A 132 4.56 -0.17 -15.48
N ALA A 133 3.38 -0.73 -15.21
CA ALA A 133 3.17 -2.16 -15.08
C ALA A 133 3.54 -2.93 -16.37
N GLU A 134 3.06 -2.42 -17.51
CA GLU A 134 3.35 -2.97 -18.84
C GLU A 134 4.85 -2.92 -19.14
N ALA A 135 5.50 -1.77 -18.88
CA ALA A 135 6.95 -1.61 -19.06
C ALA A 135 7.76 -2.58 -18.16
N ALA A 136 7.31 -2.83 -16.93
CA ALA A 136 7.96 -3.78 -16.02
C ALA A 136 7.87 -5.24 -16.50
N ILE A 137 6.77 -5.60 -17.18
CA ILE A 137 6.58 -6.91 -17.82
C ILE A 137 7.28 -6.99 -19.18
N GLY A 138 7.89 -5.89 -19.64
CA GLY A 138 8.52 -5.78 -20.96
C GLY A 138 7.51 -5.63 -22.11
N LEU A 139 6.23 -5.39 -21.79
CA LEU A 139 5.20 -5.05 -22.76
C LEU A 139 5.28 -3.54 -23.00
N ARG A 140 5.91 -3.13 -24.10
CA ARG A 140 5.84 -1.74 -24.54
C ARG A 140 4.59 -1.61 -25.40
N THR A 141 3.63 -0.78 -24.98
CA THR A 141 2.53 -0.39 -25.88
C THR A 141 3.06 0.69 -26.81
N ASP A 142 3.72 0.30 -27.90
CA ASP A 142 4.07 1.17 -29.03
C ASP A 142 2.80 1.54 -29.81
N ASN A 143 1.99 2.41 -29.20
CA ASN A 143 1.05 3.24 -29.95
C ASN A 143 1.87 4.22 -30.80
N GLY A 144 2.49 3.72 -31.87
CA GLY A 144 3.24 4.52 -32.83
C GLY A 144 2.38 5.64 -33.41
N LEU A 145 3.02 6.59 -34.08
CA LEU A 145 2.32 7.66 -34.80
C LEU A 145 1.37 7.03 -35.82
N ARG A 146 0.07 6.97 -35.51
CA ARG A 146 -1.01 6.66 -36.47
C ARG A 146 -1.16 7.75 -37.56
N LEU A 147 -0.09 8.49 -37.86
CA LEU A 147 -0.03 9.48 -38.93
C LEU A 147 0.11 8.81 -40.30
N SER A 148 0.72 7.61 -40.38
CA SER A 148 0.84 6.86 -41.63
C SER A 148 -0.50 6.38 -42.20
N ALA A 149 -1.55 6.30 -41.37
CA ALA A 149 -2.90 5.95 -41.82
C ALA A 149 -3.67 7.15 -42.41
N LYS A 150 -3.29 8.40 -42.06
CA LYS A 150 -3.96 9.62 -42.57
C LYS A 150 -3.25 10.22 -43.79
N GLU A 151 -1.94 10.01 -43.95
CA GLU A 151 -1.25 10.50 -45.15
C GLU A 151 -1.64 9.70 -46.41
N ASN A 152 -1.94 8.41 -46.26
CA ASN A 152 -2.42 7.58 -47.37
C ASN A 152 -3.84 7.94 -47.83
N THR A 153 -4.73 8.38 -46.93
CA THR A 153 -6.09 8.79 -47.34
C THR A 153 -6.08 10.11 -48.11
N HIS A 154 -5.20 11.05 -47.74
CA HIS A 154 -5.10 12.34 -48.43
C HIS A 154 -4.44 12.24 -49.81
N ASN A 155 -3.51 11.30 -50.01
CA ASN A 155 -2.87 11.10 -51.32
C ASN A 155 -3.83 10.45 -52.32
N VAL A 156 -4.63 9.45 -51.88
CA VAL A 156 -5.63 8.77 -52.71
C VAL A 156 -6.78 9.71 -53.14
N GLU A 157 -7.20 10.63 -52.27
CA GLU A 157 -8.27 11.59 -52.57
C GLU A 157 -7.83 12.64 -53.62
N VAL A 158 -6.55 13.02 -53.61
CA VAL A 158 -5.98 14.00 -54.56
C VAL A 158 -5.72 13.39 -55.94
N GLU A 159 -5.36 12.11 -56.04
CA GLU A 159 -5.19 11.42 -57.34
C GLU A 159 -6.53 11.17 -58.06
N MET A 160 -7.61 10.89 -57.31
CA MET A 160 -8.94 10.64 -57.88
C MET A 160 -9.68 11.91 -58.33
N ALA A 161 -9.25 13.09 -57.85
CA ALA A 161 -9.84 14.38 -58.23
C ALA A 161 -9.15 15.04 -59.44
N ASN A 162 -8.04 14.47 -59.93
CA ASN A 162 -7.21 15.06 -60.98
C ASN A 162 -7.01 14.13 -62.20
N SER A 163 -7.85 13.11 -62.34
CA SER A 163 -7.99 12.26 -63.54
C SER A 163 -9.28 12.55 -64.29
#